data_AF-A0A916ITD8-F1
#
_entry.id   AF-A0A916ITD8-F1
#
_cell.length_a   1.000
_cell.length_b   1.000
_cell.length_c   1.000
_cell.angle_alpha   90.00
_cell.angle_beta   90.00
_cell.angle_gamma   90.00
#
_symmetry.space_group_name_H-M   'P 1'
#
loop_
_entity.id
_entity.type
_entity.pdbx_description
1 polymer ?
#
loop_
_entity_poly.entity_id
_entity_poly.type
_entity_poly.pdbx_seq_one_letter_code
_entity_poly.pdbx_strand_id
1 'polypeptide(L)'
;MSANTSYESRNDRAARRGRPGGGRSVAEFCADFGFSKQHYYVMRAQGLTPDELRLGNRVILTDTAIAAWERRMLAAAEAAK
;
A
#
# COMPACT_ATOMS: atom_id res chain seq x y z
N MET A 1 7.30 -17.41 19.35
CA MET A 1 6.25 -16.54 18.75
C MET A 1 6.60 -15.09 19.04
N SER A 2 6.24 -14.20 18.11
CA SER A 2 6.32 -12.73 18.19
C SER A 2 7.59 -12.07 17.65
N ALA A 3 7.61 -11.86 16.32
CA ALA A 3 8.48 -10.91 15.66
C ALA A 3 7.61 -9.83 15.00
N ASN A 4 7.12 -8.84 15.76
CA ASN A 4 6.41 -7.71 15.16
C ASN A 4 6.54 -6.36 15.88
N THR A 5 7.43 -6.21 16.86
CA THR A 5 7.59 -4.95 17.62
C THR A 5 8.53 -3.93 16.93
N SER A 6 9.24 -4.30 15.86
CA SER A 6 10.25 -3.42 15.22
C SER A 6 9.77 -2.71 13.95
N TYR A 7 8.63 -3.12 13.39
CA TYR A 7 8.13 -2.62 12.10
C TYR A 7 7.40 -1.27 12.24
N GLU A 8 6.83 -1.00 13.42
CA GLU A 8 5.95 0.14 13.68
C GLU A 8 6.72 1.46 13.91
N SER A 9 7.89 1.42 14.58
CA SER A 9 8.59 2.65 14.99
C SER A 9 9.33 3.41 13.87
N ARG A 10 9.55 2.80 12.69
CA ARG A 10 10.21 3.48 11.56
C ARG A 10 9.23 4.16 10.60
N ASN A 11 8.00 3.65 10.51
CA ASN A 11 7.00 4.16 9.57
C ASN A 11 6.32 5.45 10.09
N ASP A 12 6.31 5.65 11.41
CA ASP A 12 5.72 6.83 12.08
C ASP A 12 6.36 8.18 11.66
N ARG A 13 7.66 8.18 11.30
CA ARG A 13 8.34 9.40 10.80
C ARG A 13 7.92 9.81 9.39
N ALA A 14 7.40 8.89 8.58
CA ALA A 14 6.96 9.19 7.21
C ALA A 14 5.60 9.91 7.17
N ALA A 15 4.74 9.68 8.17
CA ALA A 15 3.38 10.24 8.23
C ALA A 15 3.32 11.73 8.65
N ARG A 16 4.42 12.30 9.18
CA ARG A 16 4.40 13.62 9.85
C ARG A 16 4.84 14.82 8.99
N ARG A 17 5.04 14.67 7.67
CA ARG A 17 5.40 15.81 6.80
C ARG A 17 4.23 16.14 5.86
N GLY A 18 3.64 17.32 6.07
CA GLY A 18 2.37 17.79 5.50
C GLY A 18 2.15 17.50 4.01
N ARG A 19 0.90 17.17 3.67
CA ARG A 19 0.50 16.61 2.38
C ARG A 19 -0.28 17.61 1.52
N PRO A 20 0.37 18.31 0.57
CA PRO A 20 -0.29 18.78 -0.64
C PRO A 20 0.14 17.87 -1.79
N GLY A 21 -0.70 16.88 -2.11
CA GLY A 21 -0.50 15.95 -3.24
C GLY A 21 -1.37 14.70 -3.09
N GLY A 22 -2.33 14.51 -4.01
CA GLY A 22 -3.37 13.46 -3.98
C GLY A 22 -2.89 12.01 -4.15
N GLY A 23 -1.63 11.70 -3.80
CA GLY A 23 -1.06 10.36 -3.87
C GLY A 23 -0.50 9.90 -2.53
N ARG A 24 -0.59 8.60 -2.25
CA ARG A 24 -0.08 7.92 -1.05
C ARG A 24 1.21 7.19 -1.40
N SER A 25 2.19 7.16 -0.51
CA SER A 25 3.33 6.24 -0.69
C SER A 25 2.93 4.80 -0.37
N VAL A 26 3.71 3.82 -0.85
CA VAL A 26 3.53 2.40 -0.47
C VAL A 26 3.54 2.23 1.05
N ALA A 27 4.38 3.00 1.75
CA ALA A 27 4.48 2.95 3.21
C ALA A 27 3.20 3.40 3.92
N GLU A 28 2.56 4.45 3.42
CA GLU A 28 1.29 4.96 3.94
C GLU A 28 0.14 4.01 3.60
N PHE A 29 0.11 3.49 2.37
CA PHE A 29 -0.88 2.49 1.96
C PHE A 29 -0.81 1.23 2.83
N CYS A 30 0.40 0.72 3.09
CA CYS A 30 0.60 -0.40 4.01
C CYS A 30 0.08 -0.10 5.42
N ALA A 31 0.26 1.13 5.91
CA ALA A 31 -0.22 1.54 7.23
C ALA A 31 -1.75 1.67 7.28
N ASP A 32 -2.34 2.21 6.21
CA ASP A 32 -3.78 2.43 6.06
C ASP A 32 -4.58 1.11 6.03
N PHE A 33 -4.07 0.11 5.29
CA PHE A 33 -4.71 -1.20 5.16
C PHE A 33 -4.20 -2.25 6.17
N GLY A 34 -3.23 -1.89 7.02
CA GLY A 34 -2.77 -2.75 8.12
C GLY A 34 -1.90 -3.95 7.73
N PHE A 35 -1.13 -3.87 6.63
CA PHE A 35 -0.20 -4.94 6.23
C PHE A 35 1.25 -4.47 6.08
N SER A 36 2.20 -5.41 6.08
CA SER A 36 3.62 -5.09 5.99
C SER A 36 4.06 -4.78 4.55
N LYS A 37 5.14 -4.01 4.38
CA LYS A 37 5.78 -3.72 3.07
C LYS A 37 6.25 -5.01 2.40
N GLN A 38 6.72 -5.98 3.18
CA GLN A 38 7.08 -7.29 2.64
C GLN A 38 5.86 -7.96 2.01
N HIS A 39 4.71 -7.92 2.68
CA HIS A 39 3.46 -8.44 2.13
C HIS A 39 3.09 -7.70 0.83
N TYR A 40 3.24 -6.37 0.80
CA TYR A 40 3.05 -5.59 -0.41
C TYR A 40 3.95 -6.04 -1.57
N TYR A 41 5.25 -6.26 -1.33
CA TYR A 41 6.16 -6.73 -2.38
C TYR A 41 5.87 -8.16 -2.85
N VAL A 42 5.33 -9.02 -1.97
CA VAL A 42 4.85 -10.35 -2.36
C VAL A 42 3.63 -10.23 -3.26
N MET A 43 2.63 -9.41 -2.89
CA MET A 43 1.47 -9.14 -3.74
C MET A 43 1.89 -8.51 -5.08
N ARG A 44 2.93 -7.68 -5.07
CA ARG A 44 3.47 -7.03 -6.27
C ARG A 44 4.04 -8.05 -7.24
N ALA A 45 4.77 -9.05 -6.74
CA ALA A 45 5.27 -10.15 -7.56
C ALA A 45 4.13 -11.00 -8.15
N GLN A 46 3.00 -11.06 -7.47
CA GLN A 46 1.78 -11.76 -7.93
C GLN A 46 0.89 -10.89 -8.84
N GLY A 47 1.23 -9.61 -9.05
CA GLY A 47 0.42 -8.68 -9.83
C GLY A 47 -0.87 -8.23 -9.14
N LEU A 48 -0.96 -8.42 -7.82
CA LEU A 48 -2.14 -8.10 -6.99
C LEU A 48 -2.06 -6.71 -6.34
N THR A 49 -1.11 -5.86 -6.73
CA THR A 49 -0.98 -4.51 -6.17
C THR A 49 -1.77 -3.46 -6.97
N PRO A 50 -2.13 -2.33 -6.33
CA PRO A 50 -2.63 -1.17 -7.05
C PRO A 50 -1.62 -0.64 -8.06
N ASP A 51 -2.13 0.14 -9.01
CA ASP A 51 -1.29 0.77 -10.04
C ASP A 51 -0.32 1.77 -9.41
N GLU A 52 0.96 1.62 -9.74
CA GLU A 52 2.06 2.36 -9.13
C GLU A 52 2.55 3.47 -10.06
N LEU A 53 2.31 4.72 -9.68
CA LEU A 53 2.88 5.86 -10.39
C LEU A 53 4.34 6.04 -9.97
N ARG A 54 5.26 5.72 -10.87
CA ARG A 54 6.70 5.90 -10.67
C ARG A 54 7.14 7.29 -11.11
N LEU A 55 7.49 8.15 -10.15
CA LEU A 55 8.05 9.48 -10.38
C LEU A 55 9.53 9.48 -9.98
N GLY A 56 10.38 9.14 -10.95
CA GLY A 56 11.83 8.99 -10.73
C GLY A 56 12.11 7.92 -9.67
N ASN A 57 12.64 8.35 -8.52
CA ASN A 57 12.97 7.45 -7.40
C ASN A 57 11.82 7.27 -6.38
N ARG A 58 10.64 7.84 -6.65
CA ARG A 58 9.47 7.73 -5.76
C ARG A 58 8.38 6.90 -6.41
N VAL A 59 7.78 6.03 -5.61
CA VAL A 59 6.56 5.30 -5.98
C VAL A 59 5.39 5.94 -5.25
N ILE A 60 4.41 6.42 -6.02
CA ILE A 60 3.19 7.03 -5.52
C ILE A 60 2.01 6.21 -6.01
N LEU A 61 1.11 5.87 -5.08
CA LEU A 61 -0.17 5.26 -5.33
C LEU A 61 -1.20 6.38 -5.40
N THR A 62 -1.78 6.60 -6.58
CA THR A 62 -2.84 7.59 -6.72
C THR A 62 -4.11 7.07 -6.07
N ASP A 63 -4.98 7.98 -5.63
CA ASP A 63 -6.25 7.56 -5.03
C ASP A 63 -7.12 6.76 -6.01
N THR A 64 -7.11 7.14 -7.29
CA THR A 64 -7.78 6.43 -8.37
C THR A 64 -7.26 5.00 -8.55
N ALA A 65 -5.95 4.78 -8.41
CA ALA A 65 -5.35 3.45 -8.51
C ALA A 65 -5.76 2.56 -7.33
N ILE A 66 -5.81 3.13 -6.13
CA ILE A 66 -6.22 2.41 -4.92
C ILE A 66 -7.70 2.03 -5.00
N ALA A 67 -8.57 2.96 -5.39
CA ALA A 67 -9.99 2.68 -5.57
C ALA A 67 -10.25 1.61 -6.66
N ALA A 68 -9.50 1.65 -7.76
CA ALA A 68 -9.59 0.63 -8.81
C ALA A 68 -9.15 -0.75 -8.29
N TRP A 69 -8.09 -0.80 -7.49
CA TRP A 69 -7.60 -2.03 -6.87
C TRP A 69 -8.60 -2.60 -5.87
N GLU A 70 -9.17 -1.77 -5.00
CA GLU A 70 -10.15 -2.20 -4.01
C GLU A 70 -11.35 -2.88 -4.68
N ARG A 71 -11.88 -2.28 -5.76
CA ARG A 71 -12.96 -2.89 -6.56
C ARG A 71 -12.58 -4.24 -7.16
N ARG A 72 -11.34 -4.39 -7.64
CA ARG A 72 -10.85 -5.68 -8.18
C ARG A 72 -10.77 -6.74 -7.09
N MET A 73 -10.31 -6.38 -5.89
CA MET A 73 -10.20 -7.31 -4.77
C MET A 73 -11.57 -7.73 -4.23
N LEU A 74 -12.50 -6.79 -4.11
CA LEU A 74 -13.88 -7.09 -3.72
C LEU A 74 -14.57 -7.99 -4.75
N ALA A 75 -14.41 -7.71 -6.05
CA ALA A 75 -14.96 -8.55 -7.11
C ALA A 75 -14.33 -9.95 -7.13
N ALA A 76 -13.02 -10.07 -6.91
CA ALA A 76 -12.34 -11.36 -6.81
C ALA A 76 -12.81 -12.17 -5.59
N ALA A 77 -13.04 -11.50 -4.45
CA ALA A 77 -13.56 -12.14 -3.24
C ALA A 77 -15.02 -12.61 -3.42
N GLU A 78 -15.85 -11.83 -4.12
CA GLU A 78 -17.22 -12.22 -4.45
C GLU A 78 -17.26 -13.41 -5.40
N ALA A 79 -16.43 -13.42 -6.45
CA ALA A 79 -16.37 -14.51 -7.42
C ALA A 79 -15.81 -15.83 -6.85
N ALA A 80 -15.09 -15.78 -5.73
CA ALA A 80 -14.57 -16.95 -5.04
C ALA A 80 -15.55 -17.59 -4.05
N LYS A 81 -16.75 -17.00 -3.88
CA LYS A 81 -17.82 -17.48 -3.01
C LYS A 81 -18.77 -18.40 -3.78
#